data_AF-A0A843JC79-F1
#
_entry.id   AF-A0A843JC79-F1
#
_cell.length_a   1.000
_cell.length_b   1.000
_cell.length_c   1.000
_cell.angle_alpha   90.00
_cell.angle_beta   90.00
_cell.angle_gamma   90.00
#
_symmetry.space_group_name_H-M   'P 1'
#
loop_
_entity.id
_entity.type
_entity.pdbx_description
1 polymer ?
#
loop_
_entity_poly.entity_id
_entity_poly.type
_entity_poly.pdbx_seq_one_letter_code
_entity_poly.pdbx_strand_id
1 'polypeptide(L)'
;VGFLLKASVYIGIVHIIISYFVGFLNVNRQHGFKEAMLEKGGWIFSVIGVTTVCYALTQMLFDNKPLEGTLLYILIAGAVILIAGVALCFPKETVQAILDLPGSVGNILSYTRLAAIGMSKAGMAIAFNFLAITYMPDMGVVGIVLGCLVFLIGHLMIWFLAIISAGLHGLRLQYVESMNKFFVGGGVEYDPLKTSSKHLVNSLNNENKIEA
;
A
#
# COMPACT_ATOMS: atom_id res chain seq x y z
N VAL A 1 3.15 -18.60 9.79
CA VAL A 1 2.56 -17.96 8.58
C VAL A 1 1.30 -17.17 8.88
N GLY A 2 0.28 -17.77 9.53
CA GLY A 2 -1.02 -17.10 9.76
C GLY A 2 -0.95 -15.77 10.51
N PHE A 3 -0.06 -15.63 11.50
CA PHE A 3 0.13 -14.36 12.23
C PHE A 3 0.60 -13.21 11.33
N LEU A 4 1.63 -13.44 10.51
CA LEU A 4 2.17 -12.43 9.59
C LEU A 4 1.15 -12.01 8.53
N LEU A 5 0.36 -12.97 8.02
CA LEU A 5 -0.69 -12.68 7.07
C LEU A 5 -1.79 -11.82 7.71
N LYS A 6 -2.28 -12.20 8.91
CA LYS A 6 -3.26 -11.40 9.68
C LYS A 6 -2.75 -9.99 9.96
N ALA A 7 -1.49 -9.85 10.37
CA ALA A 7 -0.86 -8.55 10.63
C ALA A 7 -0.78 -7.67 9.37
N SER A 8 -0.37 -8.24 8.24
CA SER A 8 -0.28 -7.50 6.97
C SER A 8 -1.64 -6.99 6.48
N VAL A 9 -2.69 -7.80 6.62
CA VAL A 9 -4.06 -7.41 6.27
C VAL A 9 -4.55 -6.30 7.20
N TYR A 10 -4.29 -6.40 8.50
CA TYR A 10 -4.67 -5.36 9.47
C TYR A 10 -4.00 -4.01 9.17
N ILE A 11 -2.69 -4.03 8.88
CA ILE A 11 -1.94 -2.83 8.47
C ILE A 11 -2.52 -2.24 7.18
N GLY A 12 -2.87 -3.08 6.21
CA GLY A 12 -3.50 -2.64 4.96
C GLY A 12 -4.84 -1.96 5.15
N ILE A 13 -5.70 -2.52 6.01
CA ILE A 13 -7.00 -1.92 6.37
C ILE A 13 -6.78 -0.53 6.98
N VAL A 14 -5.89 -0.41 7.97
CA VAL A 14 -5.61 0.88 8.62
C VAL A 14 -5.06 1.91 7.63
N HIS A 15 -4.11 1.52 6.77
CA HIS A 15 -3.52 2.42 5.79
C HIS A 15 -4.56 2.89 4.75
N ILE A 16 -5.43 2.01 4.28
CA ILE A 16 -6.50 2.35 3.34
C ILE A 16 -7.51 3.31 3.98
N ILE A 17 -7.90 3.08 5.24
CA ILE A 17 -8.80 3.98 5.96
C ILE A 17 -8.21 5.39 6.06
N ILE A 18 -6.93 5.50 6.42
CA ILE A 18 -6.22 6.78 6.47
C ILE A 18 -6.22 7.46 5.09
N SER A 19 -5.98 6.69 4.02
CA SER A 19 -5.95 7.21 2.65
C SER A 19 -7.31 7.79 2.21
N TYR A 20 -8.42 7.13 2.55
CA TYR A 20 -9.76 7.65 2.28
C TYR A 20 -10.12 8.84 3.17
N PHE A 21 -9.64 8.87 4.41
CA PHE A 21 -9.87 10.01 5.30
C PHE A 21 -9.20 11.29 4.76
N VAL A 22 -7.96 11.19 4.28
CA VAL A 22 -7.27 12.31 3.60
C VAL A 22 -8.00 12.72 2.33
N GLY A 23 -8.49 11.77 1.53
CA GLY A 23 -9.32 12.05 0.36
C GLY A 23 -10.62 12.79 0.69
N PHE A 24 -11.29 12.40 1.76
CA PHE A 24 -12.50 13.08 2.25
C PHE A 24 -12.21 14.53 2.69
N LEU A 25 -11.11 14.75 3.42
CA LEU A 25 -10.71 16.11 3.83
C LEU A 25 -10.40 17.02 2.64
N ASN A 26 -9.78 16.48 1.59
CA ASN A 26 -9.47 17.24 0.37
C ASN A 26 -10.74 17.68 -0.36
N VAL A 27 -11.70 16.77 -0.56
CA VAL A 27 -12.98 17.07 -1.23
C VAL A 27 -13.85 18.01 -0.38
N ASN A 28 -13.87 17.84 0.94
CA ASN A 28 -14.61 18.72 1.84
C ASN A 28 -14.14 20.19 1.76
N ARG A 29 -12.86 20.42 1.48
CA ARG A 29 -12.30 21.77 1.29
C ARG A 29 -12.62 22.38 -0.08
N GLN A 30 -12.92 21.58 -1.11
CA GLN A 30 -13.09 22.08 -2.48
C GLN A 30 -14.57 22.21 -2.92
N HIS A 31 -15.45 21.29 -2.51
CA HIS A 31 -16.85 21.25 -2.98
C HIS A 31 -17.93 21.25 -1.88
N GLY A 32 -17.56 21.38 -0.61
CA GLY A 32 -18.52 21.49 0.51
C GLY A 32 -19.09 20.16 1.01
N PHE A 33 -19.66 20.21 2.21
CA PHE A 33 -19.88 19.04 3.09
C PHE A 33 -20.90 18.01 2.57
N LYS A 34 -21.95 18.46 1.88
CA LYS A 34 -23.00 17.57 1.32
C LYS A 34 -22.48 16.74 0.16
N GLU A 35 -21.61 17.31 -0.66
CA GLU A 35 -21.04 16.66 -1.84
C GLU A 35 -19.91 15.70 -1.45
N ALA A 36 -19.09 16.09 -0.46
CA ALA A 36 -18.04 15.23 0.10
C ALA A 36 -18.59 13.96 0.78
N MET A 37 -19.72 14.05 1.48
CA MET A 37 -20.35 12.87 2.10
C MET A 37 -20.99 11.93 1.07
N LEU A 38 -21.60 12.48 0.00
CA LEU A 38 -22.21 11.70 -1.06
C LEU A 38 -21.17 10.97 -1.93
N GLU A 39 -20.04 11.63 -2.21
CA GLU A 39 -19.07 11.14 -3.19
C GLU A 39 -17.88 10.40 -2.57
N LYS A 40 -17.46 10.74 -1.33
CA LYS A 40 -16.35 10.06 -0.63
C LYS A 40 -16.78 9.35 0.66
N GLY A 41 -17.90 9.74 1.26
CA GLY A 41 -18.46 9.06 2.44
C GLY A 41 -18.96 7.64 2.14
N GLY A 42 -19.58 7.43 0.98
CA GLY A 42 -20.00 6.10 0.50
C GLY A 42 -18.83 5.11 0.37
N TRP A 43 -17.66 5.59 -0.08
CA TRP A 43 -16.44 4.78 -0.18
C TRP A 43 -15.86 4.39 1.18
N ILE A 44 -15.90 5.29 2.17
CA ILE A 44 -15.48 4.97 3.54
C ILE A 44 -16.39 3.90 4.14
N PHE A 45 -17.71 4.04 3.98
CA PHE A 45 -18.68 3.08 4.46
C PHE A 45 -18.58 1.73 3.74
N SER A 46 -18.32 1.75 2.43
CA SER A 46 -18.12 0.56 1.59
C SER A 46 -16.85 -0.23 1.98
N VAL A 47 -15.74 0.45 2.26
CA VAL A 47 -14.50 -0.20 2.72
C VAL A 47 -14.65 -0.81 4.11
N ILE A 48 -15.36 -0.13 5.02
CA ILE A 48 -15.69 -0.66 6.35
C ILE A 48 -16.60 -1.89 6.19
N GLY A 49 -17.65 -1.81 5.37
CA GLY A 49 -18.56 -2.92 5.09
C GLY A 49 -17.85 -4.14 4.50
N VAL A 50 -17.01 -3.94 3.47
CA VAL A 50 -16.19 -4.99 2.85
C VAL A 50 -15.26 -5.63 3.87
N THR A 51 -14.62 -4.84 4.72
CA THR A 51 -13.70 -5.34 5.76
C THR A 51 -14.44 -6.21 6.78
N THR A 52 -15.61 -5.76 7.25
CA THR A 52 -16.43 -6.49 8.23
C THR A 52 -16.99 -7.79 7.65
N VAL A 53 -17.46 -7.77 6.40
CA VAL A 53 -17.93 -8.98 5.68
C VAL A 53 -16.78 -9.97 5.47
N CYS A 54 -15.60 -9.50 5.05
CA CYS A 54 -14.44 -10.36 4.80
C CYS A 54 -13.90 -10.99 6.10
N TYR A 55 -13.96 -10.27 7.23
CA TYR A 55 -13.63 -10.81 8.55
C TYR A 55 -14.61 -11.92 8.97
N ALA A 56 -15.93 -11.67 8.83
CA ALA A 56 -16.94 -12.66 9.13
C ALA A 56 -16.77 -13.94 8.29
N LEU A 57 -16.53 -13.79 6.99
CA LEU A 57 -16.33 -14.90 6.06
C LEU A 57 -15.05 -15.71 6.36
N THR A 58 -13.98 -15.04 6.78
CA THR A 58 -12.74 -15.72 7.18
C THR A 58 -12.94 -16.57 8.43
N GLN A 59 -13.72 -16.10 9.41
CA GLN A 59 -14.05 -16.88 10.61
C GLN A 59 -14.93 -18.09 10.29
N MET A 60 -15.79 -17.99 9.27
CA MET A 60 -16.60 -19.11 8.77
C MET A 60 -15.76 -20.21 8.11
N LEU A 61 -14.80 -19.81 7.26
CA LEU A 61 -14.01 -20.75 6.45
C LEU A 61 -12.85 -21.41 7.21
N PHE A 62 -12.18 -20.69 8.11
CA PHE A 62 -10.95 -21.17 8.74
C PHE A 62 -11.13 -21.77 10.14
N ASP A 63 -12.16 -21.34 10.89
CA ASP A 63 -12.35 -21.74 12.28
C ASP A 63 -13.48 -22.78 12.48
N ASN A 64 -14.19 -23.18 11.40
CA ASN A 64 -15.33 -24.12 11.42
C ASN A 64 -16.36 -23.84 12.54
N LYS A 65 -16.52 -22.58 12.95
CA LYS A 65 -17.51 -22.18 13.94
C LYS A 65 -18.88 -22.10 13.26
N PRO A 66 -19.92 -22.80 13.77
CA PRO A 66 -21.26 -22.71 13.20
C PRO A 66 -21.79 -21.27 13.29
N LEU A 67 -22.68 -20.91 12.35
CA LEU A 67 -23.39 -19.62 12.35
C LEU A 67 -24.32 -19.53 13.56
N GLU A 68 -23.79 -19.20 14.72
CA GLU A 68 -24.61 -18.86 15.88
C GLU A 68 -24.39 -17.41 16.29
N GLY A 69 -25.52 -16.70 16.41
CA GLY A 69 -25.65 -15.37 16.98
C GLY A 69 -24.66 -14.34 16.43
N THR A 70 -23.58 -14.12 17.16
CA THR A 70 -22.64 -13.02 17.01
C THR A 70 -22.03 -12.92 15.60
N LEU A 71 -21.68 -14.04 14.96
CA LEU A 71 -21.09 -14.03 13.61
C LEU A 71 -22.11 -13.68 12.51
N LEU A 72 -23.36 -14.13 12.66
CA LEU A 72 -24.44 -13.78 11.74
C LEU A 72 -24.80 -12.29 11.87
N TYR A 73 -24.87 -11.76 13.09
CA TYR A 73 -25.09 -10.32 13.31
C TYR A 73 -23.99 -9.45 12.69
N ILE A 74 -22.72 -9.87 12.81
CA ILE A 74 -21.59 -9.14 12.20
C ILE A 74 -21.66 -9.21 10.66
N LEU A 75 -22.04 -10.35 10.09
CA LEU A 75 -22.20 -10.49 8.64
C LEU A 75 -23.36 -9.65 8.11
N ILE A 76 -24.52 -9.69 8.76
CA ILE A 76 -25.70 -8.90 8.39
C ILE A 76 -25.40 -7.40 8.58
N ALA A 77 -24.78 -7.00 9.70
CA ALA A 77 -24.37 -5.61 9.91
C ALA A 77 -23.37 -5.15 8.84
N GLY A 78 -22.38 -5.98 8.51
CA GLY A 78 -21.42 -5.69 7.43
C GLY A 78 -22.08 -5.57 6.06
N ALA A 79 -23.03 -6.44 5.74
CA ALA A 79 -23.79 -6.40 4.50
C ALA A 79 -24.70 -5.16 4.42
N VAL A 80 -25.37 -4.80 5.51
CA VAL A 80 -26.20 -3.58 5.59
C VAL A 80 -25.35 -2.33 5.42
N ILE A 81 -24.17 -2.27 6.07
CA ILE A 81 -23.22 -1.17 5.94
C ILE A 81 -22.68 -1.09 4.50
N LEU A 82 -22.37 -2.23 3.87
CA LEU A 82 -21.92 -2.27 2.48
C LEU A 82 -23.02 -1.78 1.53
N ILE A 83 -24.25 -2.28 1.68
CA ILE A 83 -25.39 -1.87 0.86
C ILE A 83 -25.71 -0.38 1.10
N ALA A 84 -25.62 0.13 2.32
CA ALA A 84 -25.79 1.55 2.62
C ALA A 84 -24.68 2.41 1.99
N GLY A 85 -23.43 1.93 2.01
CA GLY A 85 -22.30 2.59 1.35
C GLY A 85 -22.46 2.66 -0.17
N VAL A 86 -22.92 1.57 -0.80
CA VAL A 86 -23.22 1.55 -2.24
C VAL A 86 -24.45 2.39 -2.56
N ALA A 87 -25.51 2.32 -1.74
CA ALA A 87 -26.74 3.12 -1.84
C ALA A 87 -26.44 4.63 -1.87
N LEU A 88 -25.51 5.09 -1.03
CA LEU A 88 -25.06 6.48 -0.99
C LEU A 88 -24.29 6.90 -2.26
N CYS A 89 -23.68 5.97 -3.01
CA CYS A 89 -22.98 6.28 -4.26
C CYS A 89 -23.90 6.36 -5.50
N PHE A 90 -25.15 5.89 -5.44
CA PHE A 90 -26.07 5.85 -6.59
C PHE A 90 -26.38 7.21 -7.27
N PRO A 91 -26.42 8.36 -6.57
CA PRO A 91 -26.83 9.61 -7.24
C PRO A 91 -25.80 10.20 -8.20
N LYS A 92 -24.53 9.76 -8.16
CA LYS A 92 -23.45 10.38 -8.95
C LYS A 92 -22.61 9.41 -9.78
N GLU A 93 -22.36 8.16 -9.34
CA GLU A 93 -21.43 7.24 -10.02
C GLU A 93 -21.82 5.73 -9.93
N THR A 94 -23.03 5.37 -10.36
CA THR A 94 -23.60 4.02 -10.17
C THR A 94 -22.80 2.88 -10.80
N VAL A 95 -22.24 3.08 -12.00
CA VAL A 95 -21.52 2.01 -12.72
C VAL A 95 -20.09 1.87 -12.20
N GLN A 96 -19.44 3.00 -11.88
CA GLN A 96 -18.06 3.02 -11.39
C GLN A 96 -17.95 2.39 -9.99
N ALA A 97 -18.92 2.67 -9.10
CA ALA A 97 -18.92 2.13 -7.74
C ALA A 97 -18.96 0.59 -7.67
N ILE A 98 -19.68 -0.06 -8.60
CA ILE A 98 -19.79 -1.53 -8.64
C ILE A 98 -18.49 -2.16 -9.17
N LEU A 99 -17.83 -1.52 -10.15
CA LEU A 99 -16.59 -2.02 -10.74
C LEU A 99 -15.38 -1.83 -9.81
N ASP A 100 -15.40 -0.81 -8.96
CA ASP A 100 -14.31 -0.46 -8.04
C ASP A 100 -14.41 -1.19 -6.67
N LEU A 101 -15.54 -1.84 -6.37
CA LEU A 101 -15.72 -2.70 -5.18
C LEU A 101 -14.73 -3.88 -5.15
N PRO A 102 -14.61 -4.70 -6.22
CA PRO A 102 -13.55 -5.72 -6.31
C PRO A 102 -12.14 -5.13 -6.19
N GLY A 103 -11.92 -3.94 -6.76
CA GLY A 103 -10.67 -3.19 -6.64
C GLY A 103 -10.31 -2.87 -5.18
N SER A 104 -11.30 -2.58 -4.34
CA SER A 104 -11.09 -2.33 -2.91
C SER A 104 -10.60 -3.56 -2.15
N VAL A 105 -11.12 -4.74 -2.47
CA VAL A 105 -10.60 -6.02 -1.94
C VAL A 105 -9.19 -6.29 -2.46
N GLY A 106 -8.94 -6.05 -3.75
CA GLY A 106 -7.61 -6.18 -4.37
C GLY A 106 -6.55 -5.29 -3.72
N ASN A 107 -6.93 -4.08 -3.31
CA ASN A 107 -6.06 -3.17 -2.57
C ASN A 107 -5.67 -3.76 -1.20
N ILE A 108 -6.63 -4.30 -0.42
CA ILE A 108 -6.33 -4.94 0.87
C ILE A 108 -5.43 -6.17 0.67
N LEU A 109 -5.74 -7.01 -0.32
CA LEU A 109 -4.96 -8.20 -0.63
C LEU A 109 -3.54 -7.87 -1.10
N SER A 110 -3.31 -6.69 -1.67
CA SER A 110 -1.97 -6.28 -2.11
C SER A 110 -0.99 -6.10 -0.93
N TYR A 111 -1.48 -5.84 0.29
CA TYR A 111 -0.66 -5.80 1.51
C TYR A 111 -0.15 -7.17 1.97
N THR A 112 -0.77 -8.27 1.54
CA THR A 112 -0.28 -9.65 1.83
C THR A 112 1.16 -9.86 1.35
N ARG A 113 1.57 -9.06 0.36
CA ARG A 113 2.92 -9.01 -0.17
C ARG A 113 3.97 -8.67 0.89
N LEU A 114 3.63 -7.82 1.86
CA LEU A 114 4.51 -7.48 2.98
C LEU A 114 4.85 -8.74 3.81
N ALA A 115 3.84 -9.58 4.08
CA ALA A 115 4.03 -10.84 4.77
C ALA A 115 4.88 -11.84 3.96
N ALA A 116 4.62 -11.96 2.65
CA ALA A 116 5.38 -12.84 1.76
C ALA A 116 6.89 -12.49 1.74
N ILE A 117 7.21 -11.20 1.70
CA ILE A 117 8.59 -10.69 1.65
C ILE A 117 9.33 -10.90 2.95
N GLY A 118 8.65 -10.71 4.09
CA GLY A 118 9.21 -11.02 5.40
C GLY A 118 9.48 -12.51 5.58
N MET A 119 8.52 -13.36 5.20
CA MET A 119 8.66 -14.81 5.27
C MET A 119 9.76 -15.35 4.35
N SER A 120 9.87 -14.83 3.12
CA SER A 120 10.91 -15.25 2.18
C SER A 120 12.32 -15.02 2.74
N LYS A 121 12.57 -13.85 3.35
CA LYS A 121 13.87 -13.53 3.96
C LYS A 121 14.16 -14.37 5.19
N ALA A 122 13.16 -14.55 6.06
CA ALA A 122 13.29 -15.43 7.22
C ALA A 122 13.62 -16.87 6.78
N GLY A 123 12.96 -17.38 5.75
CA GLY A 123 13.23 -18.70 5.18
C GLY A 123 14.64 -18.82 4.59
N MET A 124 15.09 -17.82 3.82
CA MET A 124 16.45 -17.80 3.27
C MET A 124 17.52 -17.73 4.38
N ALA A 125 17.30 -16.93 5.42
CA ALA A 125 18.22 -16.85 6.56
C ALA A 125 18.32 -18.20 7.30
N ILE A 126 17.18 -18.88 7.51
CA ILE A 126 17.15 -20.23 8.09
C ILE A 126 17.91 -21.22 7.19
N ALA A 127 17.72 -21.16 5.87
CA ALA A 127 18.41 -22.05 4.93
C ALA A 127 19.93 -21.87 4.95
N PHE A 128 20.43 -20.63 4.91
CA PHE A 128 21.88 -20.39 5.00
C PHE A 128 22.44 -20.74 6.37
N ASN A 129 21.69 -20.51 7.46
CA ASN A 129 22.13 -20.94 8.78
C ASN A 129 22.21 -22.47 8.87
N PHE A 130 21.24 -23.17 8.28
CA PHE A 130 21.24 -24.62 8.21
C PHE A 130 22.42 -25.15 7.40
N LEU A 131 22.73 -24.54 6.24
CA LEU A 131 23.93 -24.87 5.45
C LEU A 131 25.22 -24.57 6.22
N ALA A 132 25.33 -23.44 6.92
CA ALA A 132 26.54 -23.12 7.67
C ALA A 132 26.78 -24.10 8.83
N ILE A 133 25.74 -24.39 9.62
CA ILE A 133 25.85 -25.24 10.82
C ILE A 133 25.99 -26.73 10.47
N THR A 134 25.34 -27.22 9.42
CA THR A 134 25.36 -28.66 9.08
C THR A 134 26.70 -29.09 8.48
N TYR A 135 27.35 -28.23 7.69
CA TYR A 135 28.62 -28.58 7.02
C TYR A 135 29.87 -28.22 7.84
N MET A 136 29.72 -27.50 8.98
CA MET A 136 30.82 -27.16 9.90
C MET A 136 31.44 -28.38 10.62
N PRO A 137 30.68 -29.35 11.17
CA PRO A 137 31.23 -30.45 11.95
C PRO A 137 31.96 -31.50 11.11
N ASP A 138 31.49 -31.77 9.90
CA ASP A 138 31.96 -32.92 9.10
C ASP A 138 33.30 -32.67 8.39
N MET A 139 33.72 -31.41 8.23
CA MET A 139 34.94 -31.05 7.48
C MET A 139 36.06 -30.42 8.32
N GLY A 140 35.96 -30.46 9.66
CA GLY A 140 36.98 -29.89 10.56
C GLY A 140 37.25 -28.40 10.30
N VAL A 141 38.53 -27.99 10.27
CA VAL A 141 38.94 -26.58 10.05
C VAL A 141 38.44 -26.03 8.71
N VAL A 142 38.37 -26.87 7.67
CA VAL A 142 37.88 -26.47 6.34
C VAL A 142 36.39 -26.13 6.40
N GLY A 143 35.59 -26.91 7.15
CA GLY A 143 34.16 -26.66 7.36
C GLY A 143 33.88 -25.34 8.08
N ILE A 144 34.73 -24.95 9.03
CA ILE A 144 34.62 -23.66 9.74
C ILE A 144 34.85 -22.49 8.78
N VAL A 145 35.90 -22.54 7.96
CA VAL A 145 36.21 -21.47 7.00
C VAL A 145 35.10 -21.33 5.95
N LEU A 146 34.65 -22.45 5.39
CA LEU A 146 33.65 -22.47 4.32
C LEU A 146 32.26 -22.10 4.85
N GLY A 147 31.88 -22.58 6.04
CA GLY A 147 30.64 -22.22 6.72
C GLY A 147 30.60 -20.73 7.09
N CYS A 148 31.71 -20.17 7.59
CA CYS A 148 31.80 -18.75 7.91
C CYS A 148 31.71 -17.87 6.65
N LEU A 149 32.32 -18.30 5.55
CA LEU A 149 32.23 -17.63 4.25
C LEU A 149 30.79 -17.60 3.71
N VAL A 150 30.12 -18.75 3.71
CA VAL A 150 28.72 -18.88 3.27
C VAL A 150 27.79 -18.05 4.17
N PHE A 151 28.02 -18.06 5.48
CA PHE A 151 27.25 -17.27 6.44
C PHE A 151 27.39 -15.77 6.14
N LEU A 152 28.61 -15.27 5.95
CA LEU A 152 28.87 -13.86 5.70
C LEU A 152 28.25 -13.39 4.37
N ILE A 153 28.53 -14.11 3.27
CA ILE A 153 28.06 -13.76 1.94
C ILE A 153 26.54 -13.90 1.84
N GLY A 154 25.98 -14.99 2.38
CA GLY A 154 24.54 -15.25 2.37
C GLY A 154 23.74 -14.18 3.11
N HIS A 155 24.19 -13.78 4.31
CA HIS A 155 23.51 -12.73 5.08
C HIS A 155 23.67 -11.34 4.46
N LEU A 156 24.84 -11.02 3.90
CA LEU A 156 25.07 -9.75 3.22
C LEU A 156 24.18 -9.62 1.98
N MET A 157 24.03 -10.69 1.20
CA MET A 157 23.10 -10.74 0.06
C MET A 157 21.64 -10.57 0.50
N ILE A 158 21.19 -11.26 1.56
CA ILE A 158 19.82 -11.11 2.08
C ILE A 158 19.56 -9.67 2.49
N TRP A 159 20.52 -9.03 3.18
CA TRP A 159 20.41 -7.63 3.60
C TRP A 159 20.22 -6.69 2.42
N PHE A 160 21.06 -6.83 1.40
CA PHE A 160 20.99 -6.00 0.20
C PHE A 160 19.66 -6.15 -0.54
N LEU A 161 19.25 -7.41 -0.79
CA LEU A 161 17.95 -7.71 -1.41
C LEU A 161 16.79 -7.24 -0.54
N ALA A 162 16.95 -7.22 0.78
CA ALA A 162 15.91 -6.77 1.69
C ALA A 162 15.64 -5.29 1.63
N ILE A 163 16.69 -4.47 1.60
CA ILE A 163 16.56 -3.01 1.52
C ILE A 163 15.87 -2.61 0.21
N ILE A 164 16.32 -3.16 -0.92
CA ILE A 164 15.73 -2.85 -2.24
C ILE A 164 14.29 -3.34 -2.33
N SER A 165 14.04 -4.58 -1.92
CA SER A 165 12.70 -5.18 -1.95
C SER A 165 11.71 -4.40 -1.09
N ALA A 166 12.09 -4.02 0.13
CA ALA A 166 11.26 -3.23 1.03
C ALA A 166 10.95 -1.84 0.45
N GLY A 167 11.97 -1.16 -0.12
CA GLY A 167 11.80 0.16 -0.73
C GLY A 167 10.82 0.15 -1.91
N LEU A 168 11.01 -0.74 -2.88
CA LEU A 168 10.13 -0.85 -4.06
C LEU A 168 8.69 -1.18 -3.68
N HIS A 169 8.51 -1.98 -2.63
CA HIS A 169 7.19 -2.40 -2.17
C HIS A 169 6.48 -1.31 -1.40
N GLY A 170 7.19 -0.56 -0.55
CA GLY A 170 6.65 0.63 0.08
C GLY A 170 6.21 1.67 -0.94
N LEU A 171 7.02 1.91 -1.99
CA LEU A 171 6.65 2.82 -3.09
C LEU A 171 5.39 2.37 -3.82
N ARG A 172 5.22 1.07 -4.06
CA ARG A 172 4.01 0.56 -4.70
C ARG A 172 2.77 0.79 -3.84
N LEU A 173 2.84 0.46 -2.55
CA LEU A 173 1.72 0.68 -1.62
C LEU A 173 1.34 2.18 -1.59
N GLN A 174 2.34 3.06 -1.51
CA GLN A 174 2.09 4.50 -1.49
C GLN A 174 1.52 5.03 -2.82
N TYR A 175 2.14 4.71 -3.95
CA TYR A 175 1.79 5.28 -5.25
C TYR A 175 0.49 4.69 -5.82
N VAL A 176 0.36 3.36 -5.80
CA VAL A 176 -0.75 2.67 -6.48
C VAL A 176 -1.98 2.61 -5.58
N GLU A 177 -1.79 2.37 -4.28
CA GLU A 177 -2.91 2.08 -3.38
C GLU A 177 -3.33 3.27 -2.54
N SER A 178 -2.39 4.12 -2.10
CA SER A 178 -2.70 5.33 -1.32
C SER A 178 -2.99 6.53 -2.22
N MET A 179 -2.06 6.94 -3.08
CA MET A 179 -2.18 8.18 -3.87
C MET A 179 -3.36 8.16 -4.83
N ASN A 180 -3.67 7.02 -5.45
CA ASN A 180 -4.82 6.88 -6.35
C ASN A 180 -6.17 7.21 -5.66
N LYS A 181 -6.25 7.19 -4.32
CA LYS A 181 -7.52 7.42 -3.60
C LYS A 181 -7.82 8.90 -3.31
N PHE A 182 -6.78 9.72 -3.17
CA PHE A 182 -6.91 11.13 -2.76
C PHE A 182 -6.32 12.13 -3.77
N PHE A 183 -5.43 11.69 -4.65
CA PHE A 183 -4.77 12.56 -5.61
C PHE A 183 -5.54 12.57 -6.93
N VAL A 184 -6.08 13.73 -7.27
CA VAL A 184 -6.66 13.99 -8.60
C VAL A 184 -5.58 14.66 -9.44
N GLY A 185 -5.20 14.02 -10.53
CA GLY A 185 -4.20 14.56 -11.46
C GLY A 185 -4.71 15.75 -12.27
N GLY A 186 -3.83 16.38 -13.05
CA GLY A 186 -4.21 17.47 -13.97
C GLY A 186 -4.01 18.89 -13.43
N GLY A 187 -3.24 19.07 -12.36
CA GLY A 187 -2.81 20.39 -11.91
C GLY A 187 -1.83 21.04 -12.90
N VAL A 188 -1.90 22.36 -13.02
CA VAL A 188 -0.89 23.16 -13.74
C VAL A 188 0.40 23.21 -12.90
N GLU A 189 1.53 22.93 -13.54
CA GLU A 189 2.84 23.08 -12.91
C GLU A 189 3.03 24.55 -12.52
N TYR A 190 3.49 24.78 -11.29
CA TYR A 190 3.74 26.13 -10.82
C TYR A 190 5.01 26.65 -11.50
N ASP A 191 4.82 27.49 -12.52
CA ASP A 191 5.90 28.25 -13.16
C ASP A 191 5.99 29.65 -12.52
N PRO A 192 6.88 29.87 -11.53
CA PRO A 192 7.04 31.18 -10.95
C PRO A 192 7.60 32.15 -12.00
N LEU A 193 7.23 33.43 -11.90
CA LEU A 193 7.81 34.50 -12.71
C LEU A 193 9.34 34.50 -12.56
N LYS A 194 10.04 33.89 -13.52
CA LYS A 194 11.49 33.90 -13.59
C LYS A 194 11.92 35.20 -14.23
N THR A 195 12.81 35.95 -13.58
CA THR A 195 13.45 37.10 -14.23
C THR A 195 14.28 36.58 -15.41
N SER A 196 13.84 36.89 -16.64
CA SER A 196 14.56 36.54 -17.85
C SER A 196 15.72 37.53 -18.01
N SER A 197 16.88 37.21 -17.41
CA SER A 197 18.13 37.96 -17.66
C SER A 197 18.60 37.85 -19.11
N LYS A 198 17.89 37.08 -19.96
CA LYS A 198 18.17 36.95 -21.40
C LYS A 198 18.11 38.29 -22.13
N HIS A 199 17.27 39.23 -21.68
CA HIS A 199 17.22 40.58 -22.26
C HIS A 199 18.38 41.48 -21.81
N LEU A 200 18.87 41.33 -20.58
CA LEU A 200 20.02 42.08 -20.06
C LEU A 200 21.34 41.59 -20.67
N VAL A 201 21.51 40.29 -20.88
CA VAL A 201 22.70 39.74 -21.53
C VAL A 201 22.75 40.12 -23.03
N ASN A 202 21.61 40.14 -23.73
CA ASN A 202 21.57 40.54 -25.14
C ASN A 202 21.76 42.05 -25.34
N SER A 203 21.33 42.92 -24.41
CA SER A 203 21.61 44.35 -24.50
C SER A 203 23.08 44.66 -24.27
N LEU A 204 23.72 44.02 -23.28
CA LEU A 204 25.16 44.15 -23.03
C LEU A 204 26.01 43.64 -24.20
N ASN A 205 25.57 42.56 -24.85
CA ASN A 205 26.28 42.00 -26.00
C ASN A 205 26.09 42.82 -27.30
N ASN A 206 25.03 43.64 -27.38
CA ASN A 206 24.84 44.58 -28.48
C ASN A 206 25.59 45.90 -28.26
N GLU A 207 25.70 46.38 -27.03
CA GLU A 207 26.54 47.56 -26.70
C GLU A 207 28.03 47.28 -26.98
N ASN A 208 28.55 46.13 -26.56
CA ASN A 208 29.94 45.72 -26.85
C ASN A 208 30.25 45.52 -28.35
N LYS A 209 29.23 45.44 -29.21
CA LYS A 209 29.38 45.27 -30.66
C LYS A 209 29.34 46.59 -31.44
N ILE A 210 28.94 47.67 -30.78
CA ILE A 210 28.89 49.04 -31.35
C ILE A 210 30.17 49.82 -30.97
N GLU A 211 30.86 49.42 -29.91
CA GLU A 211 32.13 50.01 -29.46
C GLU A 211 33.41 49.38 -30.07
N ALA A 212 33.29 48.38 -30.96
CA ALA A 212 34.40 47.72 -31.67
C ALA A 212 34.35 47.97 -33.17
#